data_AF-O97733-F1
#
_entry.id   AF-O97733-F1
#
_cell.length_a   1.000
_cell.length_b   1.000
_cell.length_c   1.000
_cell.angle_alpha   90.00
_cell.angle_beta   90.00
_cell.angle_gamma   90.00
#
_symmetry.space_group_name_H-M   'P 1'
#
loop_
_entity.id
_entity.type
_entity.pdbx_description
1 polymer ?
#
loop_
_entity_poly.entity_id
_entity_poly.type
_entity_poly.pdbx_seq_one_letter_code
_entity_poly.pdbx_strand_id
1 'polypeptide(L)' 'RRYRLPPSVDQSALSCSLSADGMLTFSGPKAVEPGHGERPIPVSR' A
#
# COMPACT_ATOMS: atom_id res chain seq x y z
N ARG A 1 -7.78 -18.01 -4.43
CA ARG A 1 -8.97 -17.14 -4.23
C ARG A 1 -8.73 -15.85 -4.98
N ARG A 2 -9.77 -15.20 -5.56
CA ARG A 2 -9.59 -13.96 -6.33
C ARG A 2 -10.31 -12.80 -5.64
N TYR A 3 -9.58 -11.75 -5.30
CA TYR A 3 -10.08 -10.53 -4.68
C TYR A 3 -9.75 -9.34 -5.58
N ARG A 4 -10.69 -8.40 -5.71
CA ARG A 4 -10.45 -7.14 -6.42
C ARG A 4 -10.18 -6.06 -5.39
N LEU A 5 -9.00 -5.45 -5.47
CA LEU A 5 -8.64 -4.34 -4.60
C LEU A 5 -9.33 -3.06 -5.07
N PRO A 6 -9.63 -2.12 -4.15
CA PRO A 6 -10.04 -0.78 -4.52
C PRO A 6 -8.96 -0.11 -5.40
N PRO A 7 -9.35 0.72 -6.39
CA PRO A 7 -8.41 1.41 -7.26
C PRO A 7 -7.56 2.45 -6.51
N SER A 8 -8.00 2.87 -5.32
CA SER A 8 -7.29 3.80 -4.46
C SER A 8 -6.17 3.15 -3.63
N VAL A 9 -5.93 1.84 -3.76
CA VAL A 9 -4.82 1.17 -3.06
C VAL A 9 -3.56 1.35 -3.90
N ASP A 10 -2.46 1.75 -3.26
CA ASP A 10 -1.16 1.79 -3.91
C ASP A 10 -0.65 0.35 -4.14
N GLN A 11 -0.66 -0.07 -5.41
CA GLN A 11 -0.25 -1.40 -5.82
C GLN A 11 1.27 -1.64 -5.73
N SER A 12 2.07 -0.57 -5.66
CA SER A 12 3.52 -0.68 -5.53
C SER A 12 3.99 -0.98 -4.11
N ALA A 13 3.14 -0.70 -3.12
CA ALA A 13 3.43 -0.81 -1.69
C ALA A 13 2.62 -1.92 -0.99
N LEU A 14 2.28 -2.99 -1.72
CA LEU A 14 1.54 -4.13 -1.17
C LEU A 14 2.41 -4.98 -0.23
N SER A 15 1.79 -5.52 0.83
CA SER A 15 2.43 -6.39 1.81
C SER A 15 1.60 -7.66 2.04
N CYS A 16 2.30 -8.76 2.30
CA CYS A 16 1.70 -10.03 2.66
C CYS A 16 2.43 -10.69 3.83
N SER A 17 1.67 -11.26 4.75
CA SER A 17 2.20 -12.04 5.87
C SER A 17 1.28 -13.19 6.22
N LEU A 18 1.87 -14.30 6.67
CA LEU A 18 1.15 -15.49 7.13
C LEU A 18 1.42 -15.63 8.62
N SER A 19 0.38 -15.61 9.44
CA SER A 19 0.49 -15.88 10.86
C SER A 19 0.66 -17.38 11.14
N ALA A 20 1.17 -17.72 12.32
CA ALA A 20 1.43 -19.11 12.72
C ALA A 20 0.16 -19.97 12.80
N ASP A 21 -1.01 -19.36 12.97
CA ASP A 21 -2.32 -20.01 12.95
C ASP A 21 -2.86 -20.25 11.53
N GLY A 22 -2.12 -19.86 10.49
CA GLY A 22 -2.48 -20.08 9.09
C GLY A 22 -3.30 -18.95 8.45
N MET A 23 -3.45 -17.80 9.10
CA MET A 23 -4.19 -16.67 8.52
C MET A 23 -3.30 -15.82 7.61
N LEU A 24 -3.65 -15.74 6.32
CA LEU A 24 -2.97 -14.87 5.36
C LEU A 24 -3.52 -13.44 5.49
N THR A 25 -2.65 -12.50 5.84
CA THR A 25 -2.94 -11.06 5.80
C THR A 25 -2.35 -10.47 4.54
N PHE A 26 -3.18 -9.76 3.78
CA PHE A 26 -2.79 -9.05 2.57
C PHE A 26 -3.30 -7.61 2.68
N SER A 27 -2.39 -6.64 2.62
CA SER A 27 -2.72 -5.23 2.85
C SER A 27 -1.87 -4.31 1.98
N GLY A 28 -2.33 -3.07 1.83
CA GLY A 28 -1.60 -2.01 1.13
C GLY A 28 -2.14 -0.65 1.57
N PRO A 29 -1.31 0.39 1.57
CA PRO A 29 -1.75 1.72 1.94
C PRO A 29 -2.69 2.29 0.87
N LYS A 30 -3.56 3.21 1.30
CA LYS A 30 -4.32 4.03 0.37
C LYS A 30 -3.33 5.00 -0.31
N ALA A 31 -3.42 5.11 -1.63
CA ALA A 31 -2.68 6.11 -2.39
C ALA A 31 -2.96 7.50 -1.79
N VAL A 32 -1.90 8.23 -1.48
CA VAL A 32 -1.99 9.56 -0.89
C VAL A 32 -2.33 10.54 -2.01
N GLU A 33 -3.51 11.15 -1.92
CA GLU A 33 -3.81 12.31 -2.75
C GLU A 33 -2.87 13.45 -2.34
N PRO A 34 -2.24 14.17 -3.30
CA PRO A 34 -1.31 15.24 -2.98
C PRO A 34 -2.02 16.31 -2.15
N GLY A 35 -1.69 16.34 -0.85
CA GLY A 35 -2.22 17.33 0.09
C GLY A 35 -1.70 18.73 -0.21
N HIS A 36 -2.53 19.74 0.00
CA HIS A 36 -2.14 21.14 -0.16
C HIS A 36 -1.28 21.57 1.03
N GLY A 37 0.05 21.42 0.95
CA GLY A 37 0.95 22.00 1.95
C GLY A 37 2.36 21.42 2.01
N GLU A 38 2.56 20.15 1.64
CA GLU A 38 3.86 19.49 1.76
C GLU A 38 4.45 19.15 0.38
N ARG A 39 5.62 19.71 0.07
CA ARG A 39 6.35 19.45 -1.19
C ARG A 39 7.56 18.57 -0.88
N PRO A 40 7.59 17.30 -1.34
CA PRO A 40 8.76 16.46 -1.14
C PRO A 40 9.98 17.02 -1.88
N ILE A 41 11.14 17.05 -1.21
CA ILE A 41 12.44 17.46 -1.79
C ILE A 41 13.08 16.20 -2.41
N PRO A 42 13.43 16.19 -3.71
CA PRO A 42 14.10 15.06 -4.33
C PRO A 42 15.47 14.77 -3.70
N VAL A 43 15.77 13.49 -3.48
CA VAL A 43 17.09 13.02 -3.03
C VAL A 43 17.74 12.26 -4.19
N SER A 44 18.93 12.71 -4.63
CA SER A 44 19.72 12.01 -5.64
C SER A 44 20.31 10.72 -5.06
N ARG A 45 20.14 9.60 -5.79
CA ARG A 45 20.77 8.31 -5.47
C ARG A 45 22.10 8.14 -6.20
#